data_AF-A0A6L6GZB2-F1
#
_entry.id   AF-A0A6L6GZB2-F1
#
_cell.length_a   1.000
_cell.length_b   1.000
_cell.length_c   1.000
_cell.angle_alpha   90.00
_cell.angle_beta   90.00
_cell.angle_gamma   90.00
#
_symmetry.space_group_name_H-M   'P 1'
#
loop_
_entity.id
_entity.type
_entity.pdbx_description
1 polymer ?
#
loop_
_entity_poly.entity_id
_entity_poly.type
_entity_poly.pdbx_seq_one_letter_code
_entity_poly.pdbx_strand_id
1 'polypeptide(L)'
;MKQEQGTSWIGIILMIAAAGSTATGQLFWKLTDSVWDWELWLGFMLYGMGAVLMTVAFRFGKLSVLHPLLSIGYVIAVFYGAAFLNEAMTMNVTLGTLLILIGVVIIGGDRN
;
A
#
# COMPACT_ATOMS: atom_id res chain seq x y z
N MET A 1 30.88 -0.45 5.10
CA MET A 1 29.85 0.57 4.79
C MET A 1 28.82 -0.11 3.91
N LYS A 2 27.58 -0.27 4.38
CA LYS A 2 26.48 -0.86 3.58
C LYS A 2 26.32 0.05 2.37
N GLN A 3 26.62 -0.43 1.17
CA GLN A 3 26.44 0.37 -0.04
C GLN A 3 24.98 0.79 -0.08
N GLU A 4 24.72 2.09 -0.08
CA GLU A 4 23.38 2.62 -0.27
C GLU A 4 22.95 2.29 -1.70
N GLN A 5 22.29 1.14 -1.87
CA GLN A 5 21.70 0.74 -3.13
C GLN A 5 20.68 1.81 -3.55
N GLY A 6 20.90 2.46 -4.69
CA GLY A 6 19.89 3.31 -5.32
C GLY A 6 18.60 2.52 -5.54
N THR A 7 17.45 3.18 -5.37
CA THR A 7 16.15 2.52 -5.53
C THR A 7 15.87 2.26 -7.01
N SER A 8 15.80 0.98 -7.38
CA SER A 8 15.45 0.56 -8.74
C SER A 8 13.94 0.69 -8.99
N TRP A 9 13.58 0.89 -10.27
CA TRP A 9 12.19 0.89 -10.73
C TRP A 9 11.44 -0.39 -10.35
N ILE A 10 12.16 -1.53 -10.31
CA ILE A 10 11.60 -2.83 -9.91
C ILE A 10 11.13 -2.79 -8.46
N GLY A 11 11.91 -2.21 -7.55
CA GLY A 11 11.53 -2.06 -6.14
C GLY A 11 10.28 -1.20 -5.97
N ILE A 12 10.16 -0.13 -6.76
CA ILE A 12 9.00 0.77 -6.73
C ILE A 12 7.75 0.04 -7.22
N ILE A 13 7.82 -0.65 -8.36
CA ILE A 13 6.68 -1.41 -8.90
C ILE A 13 6.26 -2.51 -7.92
N LEU A 14 7.22 -3.27 -7.37
CA LEU A 14 6.93 -4.30 -6.38
C LEU A 14 6.28 -3.71 -5.12
N MET A 15 6.70 -2.53 -4.68
CA MET A 15 6.13 -1.87 -3.51
C MET A 15 4.71 -1.35 -3.77
N ILE A 16 4.44 -0.81 -4.95
CA ILE A 16 3.08 -0.40 -5.35
C ILE A 16 2.17 -1.62 -5.47
N ALA A 17 2.66 -2.72 -6.07
CA ALA A 17 1.94 -3.98 -6.15
C ALA A 17 1.65 -4.55 -4.74
N ALA A 18 2.63 -4.48 -3.84
CA ALA A 18 2.46 -4.86 -2.45
C ALA A 18 1.36 -4.04 -1.76
N ALA A 19 1.41 -2.71 -1.90
CA ALA A 19 0.41 -1.80 -1.33
C ALA A 19 -1.01 -2.07 -1.85
N GLY A 20 -1.15 -2.34 -3.16
CA GLY A 20 -2.44 -2.72 -3.74
C GLY A 20 -2.94 -4.07 -3.22
N SER A 21 -2.05 -5.06 -3.13
CA SER A 21 -2.39 -6.40 -2.62
C SER A 21 -2.83 -6.35 -1.16
N THR A 22 -2.11 -5.62 -0.29
CA THR A 22 -2.47 -5.48 1.13
C THR A 22 -3.76 -4.69 1.31
N ALA A 23 -3.96 -3.58 0.58
CA ALA A 23 -5.19 -2.80 0.64
C ALA A 23 -6.41 -3.61 0.17
N THR A 24 -6.25 -4.43 -0.88
CA THR A 24 -7.31 -5.34 -1.35
C THR A 24 -7.62 -6.39 -0.29
N GLY A 25 -6.58 -6.95 0.36
CA GLY A 25 -6.78 -7.88 1.46
C GLY A 25 -7.56 -7.28 2.63
N GLN A 26 -7.24 -6.03 2.99
CA GLN A 26 -7.95 -5.27 4.03
C GLN A 26 -9.40 -4.97 3.65
N LEU A 27 -9.69 -4.72 2.36
CA LEU A 27 -11.06 -4.55 1.88
C LEU A 27 -11.88 -5.82 2.13
N PHE A 28 -11.37 -6.99 1.77
CA PHE A 28 -12.09 -8.24 2.00
C PHE A 28 -12.38 -8.50 3.49
N TRP A 29 -11.47 -8.13 4.39
CA TRP A 29 -11.75 -8.18 5.83
C TRP A 29 -12.85 -7.23 6.26
N LYS A 30 -13.00 -6.06 5.62
CA LYS A 30 -14.13 -5.16 5.88
C LYS A 30 -15.47 -5.69 5.33
N LEU A 31 -15.44 -6.53 4.30
CA LEU A 31 -16.64 -7.14 3.72
C LEU A 31 -17.08 -8.43 4.43
N THR A 32 -16.27 -8.91 5.38
CA THR A 32 -16.51 -10.15 6.12
C THR A 32 -17.44 -9.88 7.31
N ASP A 33 -18.44 -10.74 7.51
CA ASP A 33 -19.33 -10.71 8.69
C ASP A 33 -18.92 -11.77 9.75
N SER A 34 -18.19 -12.81 9.34
CA SER A 34 -17.80 -13.95 10.17
C SER A 34 -16.41 -14.49 9.83
N VAL A 35 -15.73 -15.08 10.82
CA VAL A 35 -14.39 -15.69 10.65
C VAL A 35 -14.39 -16.86 9.66
N TRP A 36 -15.55 -17.45 9.38
CA TRP A 36 -15.71 -18.57 8.46
C TRP A 36 -15.97 -18.16 7.01
N ASP A 37 -16.12 -16.87 6.75
CA ASP A 37 -16.39 -16.38 5.40
C ASP A 37 -15.15 -16.53 4.52
N TRP A 38 -15.38 -16.89 3.26
CA TRP A 38 -14.29 -17.14 2.31
C TRP A 38 -13.54 -15.85 1.97
N GLU A 39 -14.22 -14.70 2.03
CA GLU A 39 -13.67 -13.36 1.88
C GLU A 39 -12.53 -13.12 2.87
N LEU A 40 -12.68 -13.56 4.13
CA LEU A 40 -11.65 -13.37 5.14
C LEU A 40 -10.33 -14.07 4.78
N TRP A 41 -10.44 -15.32 4.33
CA TRP A 41 -9.30 -16.13 3.94
C TRP A 41 -8.67 -15.62 2.65
N LEU A 42 -9.48 -15.17 1.68
CA LEU A 42 -8.97 -14.50 0.50
C LEU A 42 -8.22 -13.22 0.89
N GLY A 43 -8.80 -12.42 1.79
CA GLY A 43 -8.18 -11.21 2.32
C GLY A 43 -6.84 -11.48 2.98
N PHE A 44 -6.77 -12.55 3.77
CA PHE A 44 -5.54 -13.01 4.42
C PHE A 44 -4.46 -13.41 3.40
N MET A 45 -4.82 -14.17 2.36
CA MET A 45 -3.88 -14.58 1.31
C MET A 45 -3.34 -13.39 0.52
N LEU A 46 -4.21 -12.45 0.16
CA LEU A 46 -3.81 -11.21 -0.54
C LEU A 46 -2.92 -10.32 0.33
N TYR A 47 -3.25 -10.19 1.61
CA TYR A 47 -2.42 -9.43 2.55
C TYR A 47 -1.05 -10.08 2.73
N GLY A 48 -1.01 -11.41 2.92
CA GLY A 48 0.22 -12.18 3.01
C GLY A 48 1.09 -12.05 1.76
N MET A 49 0.49 -12.15 0.57
CA MET A 49 1.18 -11.93 -0.69
C MET A 49 1.76 -10.51 -0.78
N GLY A 50 1.00 -9.49 -0.36
CA GLY A 50 1.48 -8.12 -0.29
C GLY A 50 2.68 -7.96 0.64
N ALA A 51 2.66 -8.60 1.81
CA ALA A 51 3.79 -8.59 2.74
C ALA A 51 5.06 -9.26 2.17
N VAL A 52 4.90 -10.35 1.41
CA VAL A 52 6.00 -11.01 0.69
C VAL A 52 6.54 -10.08 -0.40
N LEU A 53 5.68 -9.49 -1.23
CA LEU A 53 6.09 -8.53 -2.27
C LEU A 53 6.85 -7.34 -1.68
N MET A 54 6.38 -6.79 -0.56
CA MET A 54 7.05 -5.70 0.18
C MET A 54 8.46 -6.11 0.61
N THR A 55 8.60 -7.31 1.17
CA THR A 55 9.89 -7.85 1.63
C THR A 55 10.85 -8.05 0.45
N VAL A 56 10.34 -8.51 -0.70
CA VAL A 56 11.13 -8.62 -1.93
C VAL A 56 11.50 -7.24 -2.47
N ALA A 57 10.60 -6.26 -2.44
CA ALA A 57 10.85 -4.89 -2.88
C ALA A 57 12.02 -4.24 -2.13
N PHE A 58 12.15 -4.49 -0.82
CA PHE A 58 13.28 -3.99 -0.01
C PHE A 58 14.65 -4.53 -0.42
N ARG A 59 14.72 -5.59 -1.26
CA ARG A 59 15.97 -6.03 -1.87
C ARG A 59 16.43 -5.16 -3.05
N PHE A 60 15.56 -4.27 -3.54
CA PHE A 60 15.76 -3.48 -4.75
C PHE A 60 15.75 -1.96 -4.51
N GLY A 61 15.79 -1.50 -3.25
CA GLY A 61 15.88 -0.08 -2.95
C GLY A 61 15.96 0.28 -1.48
N LYS A 62 16.16 1.58 -1.22
CA LYS A 62 16.30 2.12 0.14
C LYS A 62 14.96 2.07 0.86
N LEU A 63 14.98 1.61 2.11
CA LEU A 63 13.81 1.63 3.01
C LEU A 63 13.19 3.03 3.09
N SER A 64 14.01 4.08 3.16
CA SER A 64 13.56 5.48 3.22
C SER A 64 12.73 5.92 2.01
N VAL A 65 12.89 5.29 0.85
CA VAL A 65 12.13 5.60 -0.37
C VAL A 65 10.92 4.67 -0.53
N LEU A 66 11.11 3.38 -0.23
CA LEU A 66 10.08 2.36 -0.41
C LEU A 66 9.00 2.39 0.67
N HIS A 67 9.33 2.74 1.91
CA HIS A 67 8.33 2.80 2.99
C HIS A 67 7.25 3.87 2.75
N PRO A 68 7.58 5.10 2.31
CA PRO A 68 6.59 6.08 1.90
C PRO A 68 5.71 5.60 0.74
N LEU A 69 6.27 4.87 -0.23
CA LEU A 69 5.50 4.32 -1.36
C LEU A 69 4.41 3.34 -0.90
N LEU A 70 4.60 2.62 0.20
CA LEU A 70 3.56 1.76 0.78
C LEU A 70 2.31 2.56 1.17
N SER A 71 2.45 3.84 1.51
CA SER A 71 1.33 4.73 1.86
C SER A 71 0.35 4.97 0.71
N ILE A 72 0.70 4.62 -0.53
CA ILE A 72 -0.26 4.56 -1.65
C ILE A 72 -1.41 3.61 -1.33
N GLY A 73 -1.18 2.58 -0.50
CA GLY A 73 -2.22 1.69 0.00
C GLY A 73 -3.36 2.44 0.73
N TYR A 74 -3.07 3.56 1.42
CA TYR A 74 -4.13 4.38 2.04
C TYR A 74 -5.03 5.04 0.99
N VAL A 75 -4.45 5.49 -0.13
CA VAL A 75 -5.21 6.08 -1.24
C VAL A 75 -6.16 5.05 -1.83
N ILE A 76 -5.65 3.83 -2.03
CA ILE A 76 -6.42 2.69 -2.53
C ILE A 76 -7.53 2.33 -1.52
N ALA A 77 -7.22 2.30 -0.22
CA ALA A 77 -8.19 2.00 0.82
C ALA A 77 -9.30 3.05 0.92
N VAL A 78 -8.98 4.34 0.79
CA VAL A 78 -9.96 5.44 0.74
C VAL A 78 -10.87 5.29 -0.48
N PHE A 79 -10.30 4.97 -1.65
CA PHE A 79 -11.08 4.66 -2.84
C PHE A 79 -12.00 3.45 -2.63
N TYR A 80 -11.51 2.38 -2.00
CA TYR A 80 -12.32 1.22 -1.67
C TYR A 80 -13.44 1.52 -0.67
N GLY A 81 -13.17 2.33 0.35
CA GLY A 81 -14.17 2.81 1.30
C GLY A 81 -15.33 3.53 0.61
N ALA A 82 -15.01 4.43 -0.32
CA ALA A 82 -16.00 5.17 -1.10
C ALA A 82 -16.78 4.27 -2.09
N ALA A 83 -16.08 3.37 -2.78
CA ALA A 83 -16.66 2.60 -3.89
C ALA A 83 -17.43 1.35 -3.44
N PHE A 84 -16.92 0.61 -2.46
CA PHE A 84 -17.46 -0.70 -2.06
C PHE A 84 -18.21 -0.66 -0.72
N LEU A 85 -17.81 0.22 0.20
CA LEU A 85 -18.35 0.26 1.57
C LEU A 85 -19.33 1.42 1.79
N ASN A 86 -19.55 2.28 0.78
CA ASN A 86 -20.37 3.51 0.89
C ASN A 86 -20.00 4.37 2.11
N GLU A 87 -18.72 4.39 2.50
CA GLU A 87 -18.26 5.17 3.63
C GLU A 87 -18.29 6.67 3.30
N ALA A 88 -18.77 7.48 4.25
CA ALA A 88 -18.78 8.93 4.11
C ALA A 88 -17.34 9.46 4.07
N MET A 89 -16.87 9.83 2.88
CA MET A 89 -15.57 10.44 2.69
C MET A 89 -15.60 11.88 3.18
N THR A 90 -15.11 12.10 4.40
CA THR A 90 -14.98 13.44 4.95
C THR A 90 -13.85 14.20 4.25
N MET A 91 -14.02 15.51 4.09
CA MET A 91 -13.02 16.40 3.46
C MET A 91 -11.63 16.24 4.10
N ASN A 92 -11.58 15.97 5.41
CA ASN A 92 -10.34 15.76 6.15
C ASN A 92 -9.57 14.51 5.72
N VAL A 93 -10.27 13.40 5.43
CA VAL A 93 -9.63 12.16 4.95
C VAL A 93 -9.02 12.40 3.58
N THR A 94 -9.79 13.01 2.66
CA THR A 94 -9.29 13.31 1.32
C THR A 94 -8.08 14.25 1.33
N LEU A 95 -8.12 15.32 2.12
CA LEU A 95 -7.00 16.26 2.24
C LEU A 95 -5.76 15.61 2.88
N GLY A 96 -5.95 14.78 3.91
CA GLY A 96 -4.86 14.02 4.54
C GLY A 96 -4.20 13.03 3.57
N THR A 97 -5.01 12.31 2.79
CA THR A 97 -4.51 11.39 1.75
C THR A 97 -3.75 12.11 0.64
N LEU A 98 -4.22 13.29 0.21
CA LEU A 98 -3.50 14.14 -0.75
C LEU A 98 -2.16 14.61 -0.19
N LEU A 99 -2.10 14.98 1.09
CA LEU A 99 -0.86 15.38 1.74
C LEU A 99 0.16 14.23 1.78
N ILE A 100 -0.29 13.00 2.07
CA ILE A 100 0.54 11.80 2.00
C ILE A 100 1.09 11.60 0.58
N LEU A 101 0.24 11.73 -0.44
CA LEU A 101 0.65 11.60 -1.85
C LEU A 101 1.73 12.61 -2.24
N ILE A 102 1.60 13.86 -1.79
CA ILE A 102 2.63 14.88 -2.02
C ILE A 102 3.97 14.44 -1.40
N GLY A 103 3.95 13.94 -0.16
CA GLY A 103 5.13 13.41 0.50
C GLY A 103 5.79 12.26 -0.27
N VAL A 104 4.98 11.34 -0.82
CA VAL A 104 5.47 10.23 -1.65
C VAL A 104 6.15 10.72 -2.93
N VAL A 105 5.57 11.71 -3.61
CA VAL A 105 6.15 12.29 -4.83
C VAL A 105 7.50 12.97 -4.54
N ILE A 106 7.59 13.72 -3.44
CA ILE A 106 8.83 14.40 -3.03
C ILE A 106 9.94 13.38 -2.75
N ILE A 107 9.64 12.33 -1.98
CA ILE A 107 10.65 11.31 -1.61
C ILE A 107 11.00 10.41 -2.81
N GLY A 108 10.02 10.06 -3.63
CA GLY A 108 10.24 9.29 -4.85
C GLY A 108 11.04 10.04 -5.93
N GLY A 109 11.24 11.35 -5.78
CA GLY A 109 12.11 12.17 -6.62
C GLY A 109 13.60 12.05 -6.29
N ASP A 110 13.95 11.56 -5.08
CA ASP A 110 15.34 11.33 -4.64
C ASP A 110 15.88 10.02 -5.26
N ARG A 111 16.03 10.01 -6.59
CA ARG A 111 16.49 8.88 -7.41
C ARG A 111 17.95 9.01 -7.86
N ASN A 112 18.79 9.73 -7.11
CA ASN A 112 20.19 9.92 -7.46
C ASN A 112 21.14 9.13 -6.55
#